data_AF-A0A0B1SPH4-F1
#
_entry.id   AF-A0A0B1SPH4-F1
#
_cell.length_a   1.000
_cell.length_b   1.000
_cell.length_c   1.000
_cell.angle_alpha   90.00
_cell.angle_beta   90.00
_cell.angle_gamma   90.00
#
_symmetry.space_group_name_H-M   'P 1'
#
loop_
_entity.id
_entity.type
_entity.pdbx_description
1 polymer ?
#
loop_
_entity_poly.entity_id
_entity_poly.type
_entity_poly.pdbx_seq_one_letter_code
_entity_poly.pdbx_strand_id
1 'polypeptide(L)'
;MSYVPHHGDSYGISKEHKRFGYDPTTKKCVKFTYGGCDGNENNFATRAECRETCKDYSNYDPTDVCKLPAERGPCMDNIPSYAYDSRTGKCVYFSYSGCGGNDNRFETKKECMKMCKPKSEEQDVCSLPVVAGPCTDAYTRYAYNSKKQKCVKFRFGGCEGNANNFETLEDCQSVCGGGTTKPTKPGQGT
;
A
#
# COMPACT_ATOMS: atom_id res chain seq x y z
N MET A 1 -13.34 34.32 -75.19
CA MET A 1 -13.70 33.44 -74.06
C MET A 1 -12.85 33.85 -72.86
N SER A 2 -13.51 34.17 -71.76
CA SER A 2 -12.93 34.83 -70.59
C SER A 2 -12.28 33.83 -69.62
N TYR A 3 -11.21 34.28 -68.99
CA TYR A 3 -10.46 33.62 -67.93
C TYR A 3 -11.21 33.69 -66.58
N VAL A 4 -11.24 32.59 -65.81
CA VAL A 4 -11.57 32.57 -64.37
C VAL A 4 -10.71 31.49 -63.66
N PRO A 5 -9.95 31.83 -62.59
CA PRO A 5 -9.24 30.88 -61.70
C PRO A 5 -9.94 30.70 -60.33
N HIS A 6 -9.43 29.73 -59.54
CA HIS A 6 -9.79 29.31 -58.14
C HIS A 6 -10.86 28.19 -58.05
N HIS A 7 -10.70 27.10 -57.29
CA HIS A 7 -10.03 26.91 -56.00
C HIS A 7 -9.21 25.61 -55.92
N GLY A 8 -8.01 25.70 -55.35
CA GLY A 8 -7.40 24.57 -54.65
C GLY A 8 -7.83 24.59 -53.19
N ASP A 9 -8.09 23.40 -52.64
CA ASP A 9 -8.06 23.06 -51.21
C ASP A 9 -7.41 21.64 -51.16
N SER A 10 -6.16 21.42 -50.75
CA SER A 10 -5.56 21.54 -49.42
C SER A 10 -6.11 20.53 -48.38
N TYR A 11 -5.29 19.50 -48.12
CA TYR A 11 -5.11 18.75 -46.86
C TYR A 11 -6.15 17.69 -46.40
N GLY A 12 -5.76 16.40 -46.53
CA GLY A 12 -6.26 15.30 -45.69
C GLY A 12 -5.17 14.84 -44.72
N ILE A 13 -4.98 15.57 -43.61
CA ILE A 13 -3.93 15.35 -42.60
C ILE A 13 -4.15 14.00 -41.91
N SER A 14 -3.10 13.17 -41.84
CA SER A 14 -3.00 12.00 -40.98
C SER A 14 -3.36 12.39 -39.53
N LYS A 15 -4.51 11.93 -39.02
CA LYS A 15 -4.89 12.22 -37.63
C LYS A 15 -3.95 11.46 -36.70
N GLU A 16 -3.01 12.17 -36.10
CA GLU A 16 -2.20 11.65 -34.99
C GLU A 16 -3.12 11.18 -33.85
N HIS A 17 -3.08 9.89 -33.51
CA HIS A 17 -3.86 9.36 -32.40
C HIS A 17 -3.05 9.47 -31.11
N LYS A 18 -3.48 10.32 -30.19
CA LYS A 18 -2.90 10.34 -28.85
C LYS A 18 -3.33 9.08 -28.08
N ARG A 19 -2.37 8.26 -27.67
CA ARG A 19 -2.56 6.99 -26.99
C ARG A 19 -1.73 6.94 -25.71
N PHE A 20 -1.94 5.92 -24.88
CA PHE A 20 -1.16 5.65 -23.69
C PHE A 20 -0.49 4.29 -23.81
N GLY A 21 0.74 4.17 -23.35
CA GLY A 21 1.45 2.89 -23.21
C GLY A 21 2.08 2.83 -21.83
N TYR A 22 2.16 1.64 -21.26
CA TYR A 22 2.84 1.35 -20.00
C TYR A 22 4.35 1.24 -20.23
N ASP A 23 5.10 2.10 -19.58
CA ASP A 23 6.55 2.03 -19.50
C ASP A 23 6.94 1.18 -18.27
N PRO A 24 7.56 -0.01 -18.43
CA PRO A 24 7.93 -0.87 -17.32
C PRO A 24 9.11 -0.36 -16.48
N THR A 25 9.93 0.54 -17.03
CA THR A 25 11.07 1.14 -16.32
C THR A 25 10.57 2.20 -15.34
N THR A 26 9.63 3.04 -15.76
CA THR A 26 9.04 4.07 -14.90
C THR A 26 7.75 3.63 -14.20
N LYS A 27 7.22 2.46 -14.56
CA LYS A 27 5.95 1.86 -14.10
C LYS A 27 4.76 2.78 -14.29
N LYS A 28 4.73 3.51 -15.40
CA LYS A 28 3.73 4.55 -15.65
C LYS A 28 3.11 4.37 -17.03
N CYS A 29 1.81 4.62 -17.08
CA CYS A 29 1.11 4.89 -18.34
C CYS A 29 1.52 6.28 -18.87
N VAL A 30 2.37 6.27 -19.89
CA VAL A 30 2.89 7.45 -20.59
C VAL A 30 2.10 7.69 -21.88
N LYS A 31 1.87 8.96 -22.21
CA LYS A 31 1.16 9.34 -23.43
C LYS A 31 2.13 9.34 -24.60
N PHE A 32 1.74 8.78 -25.74
CA PHE A 32 2.52 8.80 -26.98
C PHE A 32 1.63 9.09 -28.19
N THR A 33 2.27 9.37 -29.34
CA THR A 33 1.58 9.55 -30.62
C THR A 33 1.62 8.24 -31.39
N TYR A 34 0.44 7.70 -31.73
CA TYR A 34 0.29 6.51 -32.57
C TYR A 34 -0.11 6.91 -33.99
N GLY A 35 0.63 6.38 -34.97
CA GLY A 35 0.45 6.68 -36.39
C GLY A 35 -0.80 6.05 -37.02
N GLY A 36 -1.45 5.08 -36.37
CA GLY A 36 -2.71 4.49 -36.80
C GLY A 36 -2.66 3.05 -37.31
N CYS A 37 -1.46 2.49 -37.57
CA CYS A 37 -1.27 1.10 -38.01
C CYS A 37 -0.07 0.42 -37.31
N ASP A 38 -0.01 -0.92 -37.38
CA ASP A 38 1.12 -1.76 -36.95
C ASP A 38 1.56 -1.65 -35.47
N GLY A 39 0.63 -1.33 -34.57
CA GLY A 39 0.87 -1.28 -33.12
C GLY A 39 0.89 -2.64 -32.41
N ASN A 40 1.10 -2.61 -31.09
CA ASN A 40 1.02 -3.78 -30.19
C ASN A 40 0.01 -3.54 -29.05
N GLU A 41 -0.17 -4.53 -28.17
CA GLU A 41 -1.14 -4.49 -27.05
C GLU A 41 -0.87 -3.36 -26.04
N ASN A 42 0.34 -2.78 -26.01
CA ASN A 42 0.69 -1.67 -25.13
C ASN A 42 0.25 -0.31 -25.70
N ASN A 43 -1.02 -0.21 -26.10
CA ASN A 43 -1.60 0.92 -26.80
C ASN A 43 -3.06 1.13 -26.39
N PHE A 44 -3.28 2.07 -25.47
CA PHE A 44 -4.56 2.33 -24.83
C PHE A 44 -5.13 3.67 -25.24
N ALA A 45 -6.46 3.75 -25.36
CA ALA A 45 -7.13 5.01 -25.68
C ALA A 45 -7.07 5.97 -24.50
N THR A 46 -7.15 5.46 -23.27
CA THR A 46 -7.15 6.28 -22.06
C THR A 46 -6.08 5.87 -21.06
N ARG A 47 -5.68 6.82 -20.22
CA ARG A 47 -4.77 6.55 -19.10
C ARG A 47 -5.37 5.58 -18.10
N ALA A 48 -6.68 5.62 -17.90
CA ALA A 48 -7.39 4.72 -16.98
C ALA A 48 -7.37 3.28 -17.50
N GLU A 49 -7.70 3.07 -18.78
CA GLU A 49 -7.61 1.77 -19.44
C GLU A 49 -6.19 1.19 -19.35
N CYS A 50 -5.17 1.98 -19.69
CA CYS A 50 -3.77 1.55 -19.51
C CYS A 50 -3.46 1.13 -18.06
N ARG A 51 -3.96 1.87 -17.07
CA ARG A 51 -3.73 1.56 -15.65
C ARG A 51 -4.46 0.29 -15.21
N GLU A 52 -5.68 0.09 -15.68
CA GLU A 52 -6.47 -1.11 -15.38
C GLU A 52 -5.89 -2.36 -16.04
N THR A 53 -5.38 -2.24 -17.26
CA THR A 53 -4.80 -3.37 -18.00
C THR A 53 -3.38 -3.69 -17.52
N CYS A 54 -2.56 -2.69 -17.23
CA CYS A 54 -1.15 -2.87 -16.88
C CYS A 54 -0.85 -2.78 -15.37
N LYS A 55 -1.90 -2.79 -14.52
CA LYS A 55 -1.89 -2.66 -13.05
C LYS A 55 -0.50 -2.52 -12.42
N ASP A 56 -0.13 -1.27 -12.16
CA ASP A 56 1.06 -0.93 -11.36
C ASP A 56 0.83 -1.36 -9.90
N TYR A 57 1.25 -2.57 -9.55
CA TYR A 57 1.24 -3.06 -8.16
C TYR A 57 2.35 -2.44 -7.28
N SER A 58 3.15 -1.50 -7.80
CA SER A 58 4.28 -0.95 -7.05
C SER A 58 4.02 0.35 -6.31
N ASN A 59 2.87 1.01 -6.56
CA ASN A 59 2.41 2.20 -5.82
C ASN A 59 0.94 2.12 -5.39
N TYR A 60 0.23 1.01 -5.67
CA TYR A 60 -1.10 0.79 -5.11
C TYR A 60 -0.93 0.34 -3.66
N ASP A 61 -1.12 1.25 -2.71
CA ASP A 61 -1.30 0.90 -1.31
C ASP A 61 -2.78 0.51 -1.12
N PRO A 62 -3.10 -0.77 -0.85
CA PRO A 62 -4.47 -1.20 -0.62
C PRO A 62 -5.15 -0.46 0.54
N THR A 63 -4.39 0.21 1.40
CA THR A 63 -4.90 1.02 2.51
C THR A 63 -5.23 2.46 2.12
N ASP A 64 -4.97 2.90 0.89
CA ASP A 64 -5.38 4.22 0.41
C ASP A 64 -6.90 4.41 0.45
N VAL A 65 -7.67 3.33 0.29
CA VAL A 65 -9.14 3.34 0.47
C VAL A 65 -9.53 3.86 1.85
N CYS A 66 -8.70 3.63 2.87
CA CYS A 66 -8.95 4.04 4.25
C CYS A 66 -8.76 5.54 4.47
N LYS A 67 -8.24 6.27 3.47
CA LYS A 67 -8.09 7.74 3.52
C LYS A 67 -9.31 8.45 2.93
N LEU A 68 -10.17 7.73 2.20
CA LEU A 68 -11.36 8.29 1.57
C LEU A 68 -12.48 8.57 2.60
N PRO A 69 -13.42 9.50 2.34
CA PRO A 69 -14.56 9.73 3.21
C PRO A 69 -15.60 8.61 3.11
N ALA A 70 -16.46 8.47 4.11
CA ALA A 70 -17.65 7.63 4.00
C ALA A 70 -18.67 8.29 3.06
N GLU A 71 -18.99 7.65 1.94
CA GLU A 71 -19.92 8.21 0.94
C GLU A 71 -21.20 7.39 0.82
N ARG A 72 -22.34 8.02 1.17
CA ARG A 72 -23.67 7.42 1.04
C ARG A 72 -24.01 7.09 -0.40
N GLY A 73 -23.65 7.96 -1.36
CA GLY A 73 -24.06 7.83 -2.77
C GLY A 73 -25.47 8.38 -3.04
N PRO A 74 -25.92 8.42 -4.31
CA PRO A 74 -27.12 9.12 -4.75
C PRO A 74 -28.41 8.29 -4.77
N CYS A 75 -28.35 6.98 -4.49
CA CYS A 75 -29.53 6.12 -4.51
C CYS A 75 -30.39 6.28 -3.23
N MET A 76 -31.41 5.44 -3.03
CA MET A 76 -32.42 5.60 -1.97
C MET A 76 -32.45 4.47 -0.95
N ASP A 77 -31.62 3.43 -1.10
CA ASP A 77 -31.59 2.32 -0.15
C ASP A 77 -30.89 2.74 1.16
N ASN A 78 -31.05 1.93 2.20
CA ASN A 78 -30.37 2.11 3.48
C ASN A 78 -29.63 0.84 3.85
N ILE A 79 -28.56 0.55 3.11
CA ILE A 79 -27.73 -0.63 3.30
C ILE A 79 -26.76 -0.37 4.46
N PRO A 80 -26.82 -1.13 5.57
CA PRO A 80 -25.85 -1.05 6.65
C PRO A 80 -24.43 -1.27 6.13
N SER A 81 -23.51 -0.36 6.43
CA SER A 81 -22.11 -0.47 6.01
C SER A 81 -21.18 0.18 7.03
N TYR A 82 -19.89 -0.12 6.90
CA TYR A 82 -18.82 0.46 7.72
C TYR A 82 -17.81 1.19 6.84
N ALA A 83 -17.29 2.30 7.34
CA ALA A 83 -16.19 3.05 6.72
C ALA A 83 -15.15 3.38 7.78
N TYR A 84 -13.87 3.45 7.41
CA TYR A 84 -12.81 3.88 8.31
C TYR A 84 -12.77 5.40 8.40
N ASP A 85 -12.94 5.94 9.61
CA ASP A 85 -12.71 7.35 9.91
C ASP A 85 -11.24 7.53 10.30
N SER A 86 -10.44 8.05 9.38
CA SER A 86 -9.01 8.30 9.57
C SER A 86 -8.71 9.36 10.64
N ARG A 87 -9.65 10.27 10.93
CA ARG A 87 -9.51 11.28 12.00
C ARG A 87 -9.64 10.66 13.38
N THR A 88 -10.50 9.65 13.55
CA THR A 88 -10.71 8.99 14.84
C THR A 88 -10.01 7.63 14.95
N GLY A 89 -9.46 7.11 13.85
CA GLY A 89 -8.82 5.81 13.77
C GLY A 89 -9.78 4.64 13.96
N LYS A 90 -11.06 4.82 13.61
CA LYS A 90 -12.13 3.86 13.91
C LYS A 90 -12.96 3.54 12.68
N CYS A 91 -13.36 2.28 12.57
CA CYS A 91 -14.44 1.90 11.65
C CYS A 91 -15.80 2.27 12.24
N VAL A 92 -16.50 3.17 11.55
CA VAL A 92 -17.79 3.74 11.92
C VAL A 92 -18.90 3.21 11.01
N TYR A 93 -20.10 3.07 11.55
CA TYR A 93 -21.29 2.70 10.80
C TYR A 93 -21.78 3.87 9.93
N PHE A 94 -22.27 3.58 8.72
CA PHE A 94 -23.05 4.50 7.92
C PHE A 94 -24.07 3.76 7.04
N SER A 95 -25.06 4.48 6.51
CA SER A 95 -26.07 3.92 5.60
C SER A 95 -25.69 4.20 4.15
N TYR A 96 -25.26 3.18 3.42
CA TYR A 96 -24.97 3.25 1.98
C TYR A 96 -26.26 3.19 1.16
N SER A 97 -26.33 4.01 0.13
CA SER A 97 -27.55 4.24 -0.65
C SER A 97 -27.88 3.16 -1.69
N GLY A 98 -26.98 2.19 -1.92
CA GLY A 98 -27.15 1.14 -2.92
C GLY A 98 -26.37 1.36 -4.22
N CYS A 99 -25.96 2.60 -4.54
CA CYS A 99 -25.12 2.89 -5.70
C CYS A 99 -24.12 4.04 -5.47
N GLY A 100 -23.10 4.12 -6.33
CA GLY A 100 -22.07 5.14 -6.28
C GLY A 100 -21.15 5.02 -5.05
N GLY A 101 -20.75 6.17 -4.50
CA GLY A 101 -19.81 6.24 -3.38
C GLY A 101 -18.39 5.83 -3.76
N ASN A 102 -17.63 5.35 -2.77
CA ASN A 102 -16.24 4.96 -2.94
C ASN A 102 -15.92 3.65 -2.17
N ASP A 103 -14.65 3.24 -2.23
CA ASP A 103 -14.16 1.95 -1.70
C ASP A 103 -13.91 1.93 -0.19
N ASN A 104 -14.05 3.05 0.53
CA ASN A 104 -14.08 3.06 1.99
C ASN A 104 -15.44 2.56 2.51
N ARG A 105 -15.82 1.36 2.10
CA ARG A 105 -17.11 0.72 2.39
C ARG A 105 -16.89 -0.77 2.59
N PHE A 106 -17.21 -1.23 3.78
CA PHE A 106 -17.06 -2.62 4.20
C PHE A 106 -18.40 -3.12 4.75
N GLU A 107 -18.72 -4.38 4.50
CA GLU A 107 -19.95 -5.00 5.00
C GLU A 107 -19.89 -5.15 6.52
N THR A 108 -18.72 -5.53 7.05
CA THR A 108 -18.53 -5.72 8.48
C THR A 108 -17.50 -4.78 9.08
N LYS A 109 -17.69 -4.42 10.36
CA LYS A 109 -16.70 -3.68 11.15
C LYS A 109 -15.35 -4.41 11.18
N LYS A 110 -15.37 -5.75 11.20
CA LYS A 110 -14.17 -6.59 11.27
C LYS A 110 -13.31 -6.46 10.01
N GLU A 111 -13.92 -6.49 8.83
CA GLU A 111 -13.21 -6.30 7.56
C GLU A 111 -12.62 -4.90 7.45
N CYS A 112 -13.41 -3.88 7.79
CA CYS A 112 -12.92 -2.51 7.85
C CYS A 112 -11.70 -2.38 8.76
N MET A 113 -11.77 -2.93 9.99
CA MET A 113 -10.65 -2.85 10.92
C MET A 113 -9.44 -3.67 10.44
N LYS A 114 -9.65 -4.81 9.79
CA LYS A 114 -8.57 -5.62 9.22
C LYS A 114 -7.85 -4.90 8.07
N MET A 115 -8.59 -4.18 7.24
CA MET A 115 -8.05 -3.44 6.10
C MET A 115 -7.39 -2.13 6.53
N CYS A 116 -8.08 -1.37 7.38
CA CYS A 116 -7.81 0.06 7.57
C CYS A 116 -7.25 0.45 8.92
N LYS A 117 -7.41 -0.39 9.94
CA LYS A 117 -6.66 -0.14 11.17
C LYS A 117 -5.19 -0.27 10.75
N PRO A 118 -4.34 0.76 10.98
CA PRO A 118 -2.92 0.54 10.87
C PRO A 118 -2.65 -0.69 11.71
N LYS A 119 -1.98 -1.69 11.11
CA LYS A 119 -1.35 -2.73 11.93
C LYS A 119 -0.56 -1.88 12.91
N SER A 120 -0.98 -1.83 14.17
CA SER A 120 -0.10 -1.37 15.22
C SER A 120 1.15 -2.16 14.90
N GLU A 121 2.24 -1.47 14.52
CA GLU A 121 3.59 -2.03 14.51
C GLU A 121 3.54 -3.11 15.57
N GLU A 122 3.57 -4.40 15.19
CA GLU A 122 3.53 -5.49 16.17
C GLU A 122 4.65 -5.13 17.12
N GLN A 123 4.32 -4.57 18.31
CA GLN A 123 5.11 -3.52 18.96
C GLN A 123 6.54 -3.62 18.53
N ASP A 124 6.98 -2.76 17.59
CA ASP A 124 8.26 -2.95 16.90
C ASP A 124 9.25 -3.48 17.93
N VAL A 125 9.65 -4.75 17.76
CA VAL A 125 10.33 -5.50 18.82
C VAL A 125 11.57 -4.73 19.25
N CYS A 126 12.14 -3.96 18.33
CA CYS A 126 13.31 -3.12 18.51
C CYS A 126 13.01 -1.83 19.29
N SER A 127 11.77 -1.38 19.31
CA SER A 127 11.27 -0.25 20.09
C SER A 127 10.87 -0.61 21.53
N LEU A 128 10.71 -1.90 21.85
CA LEU A 128 10.41 -2.36 23.21
C LEU A 128 11.59 -2.14 24.18
N PRO A 129 11.33 -1.94 25.48
CA PRO A 129 12.40 -1.75 26.47
C PRO A 129 13.21 -3.03 26.70
N VAL A 130 14.48 -2.89 27.08
CA VAL A 130 15.31 -4.03 27.55
C VAL A 130 14.84 -4.42 28.95
N VAL A 131 14.31 -5.64 29.12
CA VAL A 131 13.71 -6.10 30.39
C VAL A 131 14.41 -7.37 30.89
N ALA A 132 15.03 -7.28 32.07
CA ALA A 132 15.66 -8.44 32.73
C ALA A 132 14.65 -9.42 33.34
N GLY A 133 13.45 -8.95 33.70
CA GLY A 133 12.46 -9.75 34.43
C GLY A 133 12.78 -9.87 35.93
N PRO A 134 11.87 -10.43 36.74
CA PRO A 134 12.01 -10.51 38.19
C PRO A 134 12.82 -11.71 38.67
N CYS A 135 12.98 -12.76 37.84
CA CYS A 135 13.76 -13.94 38.20
C CYS A 135 15.27 -13.64 38.28
N THR A 136 16.01 -14.49 39.00
CA THR A 136 17.39 -14.20 39.40
C THR A 136 18.45 -14.98 38.61
N ASP A 137 18.07 -15.75 37.59
CA ASP A 137 19.04 -16.46 36.76
C ASP A 137 19.92 -15.47 35.96
N ALA A 138 20.94 -16.01 35.30
CA ALA A 138 21.95 -15.22 34.62
C ALA A 138 22.11 -15.63 33.16
N TYR A 139 21.01 -15.60 32.40
CA TYR A 139 21.06 -15.86 30.96
C TYR A 139 21.66 -14.65 30.24
N THR A 140 22.72 -14.88 29.46
CA THR A 140 23.21 -13.90 28.50
C THR A 140 22.23 -13.84 27.33
N ARG A 141 21.68 -12.66 27.06
CA ARG A 141 20.77 -12.39 25.93
C ARG A 141 21.16 -11.09 25.24
N TYR A 142 20.58 -10.84 24.07
CA TYR A 142 20.77 -9.63 23.29
C TYR A 142 19.44 -8.90 23.10
N ALA A 143 19.48 -7.58 23.10
CA ALA A 143 18.30 -6.75 22.88
C ALA A 143 18.71 -5.49 22.12
N TYR A 144 17.83 -4.96 21.28
CA TYR A 144 18.08 -3.69 20.62
C TYR A 144 17.90 -2.54 21.61
N ASN A 145 18.93 -1.70 21.72
CA ASN A 145 18.88 -0.50 22.55
C ASN A 145 18.65 0.71 21.63
N SER A 146 17.42 1.22 21.61
CA SER A 146 17.02 2.35 20.76
C SER A 146 17.81 3.65 21.03
N LYS A 147 18.30 3.86 22.27
CA LYS A 147 19.16 5.02 22.60
C LYS A 147 20.55 4.88 21.99
N LYS A 148 21.08 3.66 21.91
CA LYS A 148 22.41 3.38 21.34
C LYS A 148 22.33 2.96 19.86
N GLN A 149 21.13 2.81 19.32
CA GLN A 149 20.84 2.34 17.96
C GLN A 149 21.60 1.05 17.62
N LYS A 150 21.71 0.13 18.59
CA LYS A 150 22.44 -1.13 18.41
C LYS A 150 21.94 -2.23 19.33
N CYS A 151 22.13 -3.46 18.88
CA CYS A 151 21.99 -4.64 19.72
C CYS A 151 23.06 -4.66 20.82
N VAL A 152 22.62 -4.87 22.06
CA VAL A 152 23.47 -4.92 23.25
C VAL A 152 23.25 -6.23 24.00
N LYS A 153 24.32 -6.77 24.56
CA LYS A 153 24.25 -7.88 25.52
C LYS A 153 23.66 -7.39 26.85
N PHE A 154 22.74 -8.14 27.43
CA PHE A 154 22.18 -7.90 28.76
C PHE A 154 21.97 -9.21 29.53
N ARG A 155 21.74 -9.11 30.85
CA ARG A 155 21.40 -10.25 31.71
C ARG A 155 19.88 -10.39 31.79
N PHE A 156 19.38 -11.52 31.34
CA PHE A 156 17.99 -11.92 31.48
C PHE A 156 17.82 -12.89 32.66
N GLY A 157 16.87 -12.59 33.53
CA GLY A 157 16.60 -13.29 34.78
C GLY A 157 15.95 -14.66 34.63
N GLY A 158 15.50 -15.03 33.42
CA GLY A 158 14.94 -16.35 33.10
C GLY A 158 13.42 -16.42 33.05
N CYS A 159 12.71 -15.37 33.47
CA CYS A 159 11.25 -15.31 33.39
C CYS A 159 10.74 -13.91 33.08
N GLU A 160 9.49 -13.85 32.61
CA GLU A 160 8.83 -12.64 32.13
C GLU A 160 9.67 -11.92 31.06
N GLY A 161 9.52 -10.59 30.93
CA GLY A 161 10.18 -9.80 29.89
C GLY A 161 9.27 -9.55 28.69
N ASN A 162 9.89 -9.25 27.55
CA ASN A 162 9.19 -8.94 26.32
C ASN A 162 9.96 -9.50 25.11
N ALA A 163 9.45 -9.24 23.90
CA ALA A 163 10.02 -9.78 22.67
C ALA A 163 11.42 -9.22 22.31
N ASN A 164 11.87 -8.13 22.91
CA ASN A 164 13.22 -7.58 22.71
C ASN A 164 14.25 -8.36 23.53
N ASN A 165 14.34 -9.66 23.25
CA ASN A 165 15.15 -10.63 23.97
C ASN A 165 15.52 -11.76 22.99
N PHE A 166 16.73 -11.66 22.45
CA PHE A 166 17.29 -12.55 21.45
C PHE A 166 18.40 -13.40 22.07
N GLU A 167 18.54 -14.63 21.59
CA GLU A 167 19.57 -15.55 22.07
C GLU A 167 20.96 -15.15 21.58
N THR A 168 21.05 -14.71 20.32
CA THR A 168 22.31 -14.30 19.70
C THR A 168 22.31 -12.83 19.27
N LEU A 169 23.51 -12.28 19.07
CA LEU A 169 23.67 -10.93 18.52
C LEU A 169 23.16 -10.86 17.08
N GLU A 170 23.35 -11.93 16.31
CA GLU A 170 22.94 -12.04 14.90
C GLU A 170 21.41 -12.04 14.78
N ASP A 171 20.69 -12.76 15.64
CA ASP A 171 19.22 -12.71 15.67
C ASP A 171 18.72 -11.30 15.97
N CYS A 172 19.32 -10.63 16.96
CA CYS A 172 18.97 -9.25 17.26
C CYS A 172 19.25 -8.32 16.07
N GLN A 173 20.41 -8.46 15.41
CA GLN A 173 20.80 -7.62 14.29
C GLN A 173 19.97 -7.89 13.04
N SER A 174 19.59 -9.15 12.77
CA SER A 174 18.73 -9.49 11.63
C SER A 174 17.31 -8.94 11.81
N VAL A 175 16.82 -8.87 13.04
CA VAL A 175 15.50 -8.30 13.34
C VAL A 175 15.54 -6.78 13.46
N CYS A 176 16.60 -6.19 14.04
CA CYS A 176 16.66 -4.78 14.45
C CYS A 176 17.80 -3.94 13.85
N GLY A 177 18.66 -4.51 13.00
CA GLY A 177 19.91 -3.89 12.54
C GLY A 177 19.79 -2.82 11.47
N GLY A 178 18.58 -2.54 10.97
CA GLY A 178 18.32 -1.46 10.00
C GLY A 178 18.79 -1.79 8.58
N GLY A 179 17.86 -2.28 7.76
CA GLY A 179 18.06 -2.55 6.34
C GLY A 179 17.09 -3.61 5.81
N THR A 180 15.89 -3.18 5.43
CA THR A 180 14.89 -3.89 4.60
C THR A 180 15.09 -5.39 4.37
N THR A 181 14.64 -6.24 5.28
CA THR A 181 13.89 -7.48 5.01
C THR A 181 13.41 -8.04 6.34
N LYS A 182 12.11 -7.95 6.65
CA LYS A 182 11.50 -8.53 7.86
C LYS A 182 11.55 -10.06 7.76
N PRO A 183 12.33 -10.80 8.59
CA PRO A 183 12.26 -12.25 8.60
C PRO A 183 11.00 -12.69 9.38
N THR A 184 10.21 -13.55 8.75
CA THR A 184 9.11 -14.27 9.39
C THR A 184 9.62 -15.22 10.47
N LYS A 185 8.91 -15.20 11.60
CA LYS A 185 9.03 -16.04 12.81
C LYS A 185 9.51 -17.49 12.52
N PRO A 186 10.59 -17.98 13.16
CA PRO A 186 10.88 -19.41 13.24
C PRO A 186 9.87 -20.10 14.17
N GLY A 187 9.32 -21.22 13.71
CA GLY A 187 8.38 -22.06 14.45
C GLY A 187 9.00 -22.66 15.72
N GLN A 188 8.16 -22.79 16.74
CA GLN A 188 8.43 -23.56 17.95
C GLN A 188 8.60 -25.05 17.58
N GLY A 189 9.80 -25.59 17.77
CA GLY A 189 10.03 -27.03 17.85
C GLY A 189 9.71 -27.50 19.27
N THR A 190 8.80 -28.47 19.37
CA THR A 190 8.60 -29.35 20.53
C THR A 190 9.74 -30.33 20.67
#